data_AF-A0A9E1NU51-F1
#
_entry.id   AF-A0A9E1NU51-F1
#
_cell.length_a   1.000
_cell.length_b   1.000
_cell.length_c   1.000
_cell.angle_alpha   90.00
_cell.angle_beta   90.00
_cell.angle_gamma   90.00
#
_symmetry.space_group_name_H-M   'P 1'
#
loop_
_entity.id
_entity.type
_entity.pdbx_description
1 polymer ?
#
loop_
_entity_poly.entity_id
_entity_poly.type
_entity_poly.pdbx_seq_one_letter_code
_entity_poly.pdbx_strand_id
1 'polypeptide(L)'
;MHSVYRTASVEDVFRIVDYCSSYTVKNGGLFEVYPDPGANLFMVIVNSCSGLGSNHRFRPLGAFYCNYAGPGVITIEEEDPHFDGVESRSRHVNAIKQVIDILLKEGFPGVKISFKELPALKF
;
A
#
# COMPACT_ATOMS: atom_id res chain seq x y z
N MET A 1 13.48 -8.67 -1.90
CA MET A 1 14.39 -7.83 -1.09
C MET A 1 13.63 -6.58 -0.69
N HIS A 2 13.67 -6.16 0.58
CA HIS A 2 13.05 -4.89 0.98
C HIS A 2 13.96 -3.73 0.58
N SER A 3 13.41 -2.73 -0.10
CA SER A 3 14.08 -1.47 -0.38
C SER A 3 13.43 -0.34 0.42
N VAL A 4 14.24 0.60 0.91
CA VAL A 4 13.72 1.83 1.51
C VAL A 4 13.15 2.69 0.39
N TYR A 5 11.84 2.95 0.45
CA TYR A 5 11.20 3.82 -0.53
C TYR A 5 11.16 5.28 -0.06
N ARG A 6 10.67 5.51 1.17
CA ARG A 6 10.50 6.84 1.74
C ARG A 6 10.77 6.85 3.23
N THR A 7 11.13 8.03 3.72
CA THR A 7 11.17 8.36 5.15
C THR A 7 10.17 9.48 5.41
N ALA A 8 9.44 9.39 6.51
CA ALA A 8 8.49 10.40 6.98
C ALA A 8 8.60 10.57 8.50
N SER A 9 7.89 11.54 9.06
CA SER A 9 7.73 11.62 10.51
C SER A 9 7.03 10.37 11.02
N VAL A 10 7.29 9.99 12.28
CA VAL A 10 6.63 8.82 12.89
C VAL A 10 5.12 9.06 12.95
N GLU A 11 4.72 10.30 13.20
CA GLU A 11 3.33 10.77 13.20
C GLU A 11 2.66 10.57 11.83
N ASP A 12 3.34 10.92 10.73
CA ASP A 12 2.82 10.69 9.38
C ASP A 12 2.69 9.21 9.05
N VAL A 13 3.63 8.38 9.50
CA VAL A 13 3.54 6.93 9.31
C VAL A 13 2.33 6.36 10.03
N PHE A 14 2.12 6.72 11.30
CA PHE A 14 0.93 6.29 12.03
C PHE A 14 -0.36 6.81 11.39
N ARG A 15 -0.38 8.07 10.95
CA ARG A 15 -1.51 8.64 10.20
C ARG A 15 -1.85 7.81 8.96
N ILE A 16 -0.85 7.38 8.19
CA ILE A 16 -1.05 6.52 7.03
C ILE A 16 -1.60 5.15 7.43
N VAL A 17 -1.05 4.54 8.48
CA VAL A 17 -1.52 3.25 8.99
C VAL A 17 -2.97 3.34 9.44
N ASP A 18 -3.36 4.39 10.15
CA ASP A 18 -4.74 4.63 10.58
C ASP A 18 -5.67 4.84 9.38
N TYR A 19 -5.21 5.57 8.37
CA TYR A 19 -5.93 5.73 7.10
C TYR A 19 -6.19 4.37 6.45
N CYS A 20 -5.15 3.57 6.23
CA CYS A 20 -5.27 2.25 5.63
C CYS A 20 -6.18 1.32 6.44
N SER A 21 -6.12 1.41 7.78
CA SER A 21 -6.97 0.64 8.69
C SER A 21 -8.45 1.04 8.62
N SER A 22 -8.72 2.32 8.33
CA SER A 22 -10.09 2.83 8.14
C SER A 22 -10.67 2.43 6.79
N TYR A 23 -9.83 2.40 5.75
CA TYR A 23 -10.21 2.10 4.36
C TYR A 23 -9.79 0.68 3.94
N THR A 24 -10.09 -0.31 4.78
CA THR A 24 -9.82 -1.71 4.47
C THR A 24 -10.74 -2.25 3.38
N VAL A 25 -10.35 -3.36 2.76
CA VAL A 25 -11.18 -4.12 1.80
C VAL A 25 -12.57 -4.43 2.37
N LYS A 26 -12.65 -4.78 3.66
CA LYS A 26 -13.93 -5.05 4.37
C LYS A 26 -14.83 -3.81 4.46
N ASN A 27 -14.24 -2.62 4.48
CA ASN A 27 -14.93 -1.33 4.52
C ASN A 27 -15.14 -0.72 3.11
N GLY A 28 -14.93 -1.50 2.04
CA GLY A 28 -15.06 -1.03 0.67
C GLY A 28 -13.88 -0.18 0.17
N GLY A 29 -12.75 -0.21 0.88
CA GLY A 29 -11.48 0.37 0.45
C GLY A 29 -10.56 -0.67 -0.21
N LEU A 30 -9.25 -0.42 -0.16
CA LEU A 30 -8.24 -1.21 -0.91
C LEU A 30 -7.22 -1.90 -0.03
N PHE A 31 -7.20 -1.59 1.27
CA PHE A 31 -6.07 -1.95 2.12
C PHE A 31 -6.37 -3.18 2.97
N GLU A 32 -5.32 -3.92 3.30
CA GLU A 32 -5.31 -4.83 4.44
C GLU A 32 -4.11 -4.46 5.30
N VAL A 33 -4.33 -4.28 6.61
CA VAL A 33 -3.30 -3.81 7.54
C VAL A 33 -3.05 -4.89 8.57
N TYR A 34 -1.79 -5.28 8.71
CA TYR A 34 -1.34 -6.29 9.65
C TYR A 34 -0.26 -5.68 10.54
N PRO A 35 -0.58 -5.36 11.81
CA PRO A 35 0.42 -4.98 12.77
C PRO A 35 1.26 -6.21 13.17
N ASP A 36 2.52 -5.98 13.49
CA ASP A 36 3.34 -6.95 14.21
C ASP A 36 2.84 -7.11 15.67
N PRO A 37 3.28 -8.15 16.40
CA PRO A 37 2.86 -8.35 17.79
C PRO A 37 3.17 -7.17 18.72
N GLY A 38 4.17 -6.34 18.39
CA GLY A 38 4.53 -5.13 19.11
C GLY A 38 3.73 -3.88 18.72
N ALA A 39 2.88 -3.96 17.69
CA ALA A 39 2.14 -2.85 17.07
C ALA A 39 3.03 -1.64 16.71
N ASN A 40 4.30 -1.89 16.40
CA ASN A 40 5.27 -0.86 16.01
C ASN A 40 5.64 -0.96 14.53
N LEU A 41 5.43 -2.12 13.92
CA LEU A 41 5.66 -2.40 12.51
C LEU A 41 4.32 -2.80 11.87
N PHE A 42 4.05 -2.26 10.69
CA PHE A 42 2.79 -2.51 9.99
C PHE A 42 3.08 -2.95 8.57
N MET A 43 2.58 -4.13 8.19
CA MET A 43 2.50 -4.55 6.81
C MET A 43 1.16 -4.08 6.25
N VAL A 44 1.20 -3.34 5.13
CA VAL A 44 0.02 -2.87 4.42
C VAL A 44 0.01 -3.50 3.04
N ILE A 45 -1.01 -4.33 2.77
CA ILE A 45 -1.28 -4.89 1.46
C ILE A 45 -2.18 -3.92 0.70
N VAL A 46 -1.80 -3.62 -0.55
CA VAL A 46 -2.57 -2.79 -1.47
C VAL A 46 -3.23 -3.72 -2.49
N ASN A 47 -4.57 -3.71 -2.55
CA ASN A 47 -5.34 -4.51 -3.50
C ASN A 47 -5.75 -3.71 -4.75
N SER A 48 -6.04 -4.43 -5.83
CA SER A 48 -6.61 -3.85 -7.05
C SER A 48 -8.01 -3.29 -6.83
N CYS A 49 -8.36 -2.26 -7.61
CA CYS A 49 -9.73 -1.76 -7.65
C CYS A 49 -10.58 -2.77 -8.41
N SER A 50 -11.52 -3.48 -7.75
CA SER A 50 -12.43 -4.37 -8.47
C SER A 50 -13.31 -3.54 -9.43
N GLY A 51 -13.11 -3.70 -10.74
CA GLY A 51 -14.08 -3.26 -11.73
C GLY A 51 -15.43 -3.94 -11.47
N LEU A 52 -16.52 -3.23 -11.76
CA LEU A 52 -17.91 -3.69 -11.57
C LEU A 52 -18.08 -5.21 -11.81
N GLY A 53 -18.41 -5.95 -10.75
CA GLY A 53 -18.77 -7.37 -10.87
C GLY A 53 -18.49 -8.12 -9.58
N SER A 54 -19.55 -8.57 -8.93
CA SER A 54 -19.61 -9.23 -7.61
C SER A 54 -18.80 -10.54 -7.45
N ASN A 55 -17.92 -10.88 -8.39
CA ASN A 55 -17.12 -12.11 -8.40
C ASN A 55 -15.61 -11.89 -8.57
N HIS A 56 -15.12 -10.64 -8.70
CA HIS A 56 -13.68 -10.39 -8.74
C HIS A 56 -13.11 -10.32 -7.33
N ARG A 57 -12.43 -11.39 -6.91
CA ARG A 57 -11.56 -11.40 -5.73
C ARG A 57 -10.56 -10.24 -5.87
N PHE A 58 -10.48 -9.38 -4.86
CA PHE A 58 -9.40 -8.40 -4.73
C PHE A 58 -8.08 -9.10 -4.96
N ARG A 59 -7.29 -8.62 -5.93
CA ARG A 59 -5.97 -9.18 -6.20
C ARG A 59 -4.94 -8.30 -5.49
N PRO A 60 -4.11 -8.86 -4.60
CA PRO A 60 -3.02 -8.10 -4.00
C PRO A 60 -2.07 -7.64 -5.10
N LEU A 61 -1.83 -6.33 -5.16
CA LEU A 61 -0.90 -5.71 -6.10
C LEU A 61 0.52 -5.69 -5.55
N GLY A 62 0.61 -5.59 -4.22
CA GLY A 62 1.81 -5.82 -3.44
C GLY A 62 1.66 -5.19 -2.06
N ALA A 63 2.78 -5.08 -1.35
CA ALA A 63 2.81 -4.62 0.02
C ALA A 63 3.87 -3.53 0.24
N PHE A 64 3.60 -2.67 1.21
CA PHE A 64 4.59 -1.81 1.81
C PHE A 64 4.59 -2.00 3.33
N TYR A 65 5.71 -1.69 3.95
CA TYR A 65 5.93 -1.93 5.36
C TYR A 65 6.35 -0.63 6.02
N CYS A 66 5.57 -0.24 7.03
CA CYS A 66 5.86 0.88 7.89
C CYS A 66 6.71 0.44 9.07
N ASN A 67 7.75 1.21 9.36
CA ASN A 67 8.70 1.04 10.45
C ASN A 67 9.54 -0.25 10.41
N TYR A 68 9.55 -0.97 9.28
CA TYR A 68 10.29 -2.25 9.14
C TYR A 68 11.80 -2.10 9.31
N ALA A 69 12.41 -1.10 8.65
CA ALA A 69 13.84 -0.83 8.71
C ALA A 69 14.22 0.21 9.79
N GLY A 70 13.24 0.72 10.53
CA GLY A 70 13.41 1.75 11.56
C GLY A 70 12.21 2.70 11.64
N PRO A 71 12.05 3.45 12.75
CA PRO A 71 10.93 4.39 12.91
C PRO A 71 10.86 5.43 11.80
N GLY A 72 9.67 5.66 11.24
CA GLY A 72 9.45 6.62 10.15
C GLY A 72 9.83 6.09 8.76
N VAL A 73 10.34 4.86 8.65
CA VAL A 73 10.80 4.29 7.38
C VAL A 73 9.68 3.48 6.72
N ILE A 74 9.38 3.80 5.47
CA ILE A 74 8.47 3.04 4.61
C ILE A 74 9.32 2.25 3.62
N THR A 75 9.23 0.92 3.71
CA THR A 75 9.90 0.00 2.80
C THR A 75 8.89 -0.68 1.88
N ILE A 76 9.33 -1.08 0.71
CA ILE A 76 8.53 -1.87 -0.24
C ILE A 76 9.27 -3.18 -0.52
N GLU A 77 8.51 -4.24 -0.75
CA GLU A 77 9.10 -5.47 -1.28
C GLU A 77 9.34 -5.32 -2.77
N GLU A 78 10.62 -5.29 -3.15
CA GLU A 78 11.05 -5.51 -4.52
C GLU A 78 11.36 -7.01 -4.65
N GLU A 79 10.44 -7.79 -5.23
CA GLU A 79 10.66 -9.23 -5.42
C GLU A 79 11.70 -9.55 -6.51
N ASP A 80 12.37 -10.68 -6.27
CA ASP A 80 13.62 -11.23 -6.82
C ASP A 80 13.79 -11.19 -8.38
N PRO A 81 15.02 -10.94 -8.88
CA PRO A 81 15.38 -10.92 -10.30
C PRO A 81 15.09 -12.19 -11.13
N HIS A 82 14.70 -13.32 -10.54
CA HIS A 82 14.55 -14.59 -11.28
C HIS A 82 13.15 -14.88 -11.88
N PHE A 83 12.17 -13.98 -11.74
CA PHE A 83 10.85 -14.13 -12.39
C PHE A 83 10.80 -13.51 -13.81
N ASP A 84 9.86 -13.95 -14.64
CA ASP A 84 9.89 -13.83 -16.12
C ASP A 84 9.16 -12.61 -16.75
N GLY A 85 8.64 -11.65 -15.97
CA GLY A 85 7.94 -10.47 -16.49
C GLY A 85 8.44 -9.16 -15.88
N VAL A 86 9.38 -8.46 -16.53
CA VAL A 86 9.97 -7.21 -16.00
C VAL A 86 8.99 -6.03 -16.08
N GLU A 87 8.16 -5.96 -17.12
CA GLU A 87 7.25 -4.84 -17.33
C GLU A 87 6.03 -4.81 -16.39
N SER A 88 5.40 -5.96 -16.13
CA SER A 88 4.27 -6.06 -15.20
C SER A 88 4.71 -5.73 -13.77
N ARG A 89 5.90 -6.17 -13.37
CA ARG A 89 6.50 -5.86 -12.06
C ARG A 89 6.77 -4.38 -11.85
N SER A 90 7.41 -3.71 -12.81
CA SER A 90 7.70 -2.28 -12.71
C SER A 90 6.40 -1.46 -12.54
N ARG A 91 5.33 -1.86 -13.22
CA ARG A 91 4.01 -1.23 -13.08
C ARG A 91 3.43 -1.40 -11.67
N HIS A 92 3.52 -2.59 -11.06
CA HIS A 92 2.98 -2.84 -9.72
C HIS A 92 3.76 -2.08 -8.64
N VAL A 93 5.09 -2.11 -8.70
CA VAL A 93 5.95 -1.35 -7.78
C VAL A 93 5.68 0.15 -7.90
N ASN A 94 5.57 0.67 -9.12
CA ASN A 94 5.23 2.08 -9.33
C ASN A 94 3.81 2.42 -8.83
N ALA A 95 2.85 1.51 -8.93
CA ALA A 95 1.52 1.70 -8.37
C ALA A 95 1.57 1.85 -6.85
N ILE A 96 2.32 0.99 -6.16
CA ILE A 96 2.49 1.05 -4.69
C ILE A 96 3.18 2.35 -4.29
N LYS A 97 4.24 2.75 -5.01
CA LYS A 97 4.94 4.02 -4.80
C LYS A 97 3.98 5.22 -4.91
N GLN A 98 3.15 5.25 -5.95
CA GLN A 98 2.13 6.29 -6.12
C GLN A 98 1.10 6.30 -4.97
N VAL A 99 0.65 5.12 -4.53
CA VAL A 99 -0.27 5.01 -3.40
C VAL A 99 0.36 5.58 -2.12
N ILE A 100 1.63 5.26 -1.85
CA ILE A 100 2.36 5.81 -0.69
C ILE A 100 2.47 7.34 -0.79
N ASP A 101 2.83 7.87 -1.95
CA ASP A 101 2.97 9.32 -2.14
C ASP A 101 1.63 10.06 -1.93
N ILE A 102 0.53 9.48 -2.43
CA ILE A 102 -0.83 10.02 -2.22
C ILE A 102 -1.22 9.94 -0.75
N LEU A 103 -0.94 8.84 -0.05
CA LEU A 103 -1.24 8.69 1.38
C LEU A 103 -0.46 9.70 2.23
N LEU A 104 0.83 9.92 1.92
CA LEU A 104 1.64 10.95 2.58
C LEU A 104 1.06 12.35 2.37
N LYS A 105 0.62 12.65 1.14
CA LYS A 105 0.13 13.99 0.77
C LYS A 105 -1.32 14.27 1.20
N GLU A 106 -2.20 13.27 1.16
CA GLU A 106 -3.66 13.45 1.24
C GLU A 106 -4.35 12.55 2.27
N GLY A 107 -3.63 11.55 2.82
CA GLY A 107 -4.14 10.56 3.78
C GLY A 107 -4.43 11.13 5.17
N PHE A 108 -5.15 12.24 5.25
CA PHE A 108 -5.56 12.84 6.52
C PHE A 108 -6.87 12.22 7.03
N PRO A 109 -7.10 12.20 8.35
CA PRO A 109 -8.34 11.70 8.92
C PRO A 109 -9.58 12.36 8.29
N GLY A 110 -10.55 11.53 7.91
CA GLY A 110 -11.81 11.99 7.29
C GLY A 110 -11.75 12.29 5.79
N VAL A 111 -10.57 12.22 5.15
CA VAL A 111 -10.43 12.43 3.70
C VAL A 111 -10.71 11.13 2.95
N LYS A 112 -11.65 11.14 2.01
CA LYS A 112 -11.87 9.99 1.13
C LYS A 112 -11.07 10.15 -0.16
N ILE A 113 -10.00 9.35 -0.30
CA ILE A 113 -9.16 9.34 -1.49
C ILE A 113 -9.75 8.36 -2.50
N SER A 114 -9.91 8.81 -3.75
CA SER A 114 -10.35 7.95 -4.85
C SER A 114 -9.16 7.39 -5.60
N PHE A 115 -8.82 6.14 -5.33
CA PHE A 115 -7.77 5.42 -6.06
C PHE A 115 -8.26 4.82 -7.39
N LYS A 116 -9.56 4.94 -7.70
CA LYS A 116 -10.20 4.36 -8.91
C LYS A 116 -9.67 4.95 -10.22
N GLU A 117 -9.07 6.13 -10.16
CA GLU A 117 -8.54 6.81 -11.35
C GLU A 117 -7.11 6.37 -11.67
N LEU A 118 -6.42 5.70 -10.74
CA LEU A 118 -5.06 5.22 -10.96
C LEU A 118 -5.08 4.06 -11.96
N PRO A 119 -4.57 4.25 -13.19
CA PRO A 119 -4.55 3.19 -14.21
C PRO A 119 -3.75 1.98 -13.72
N ALA A 120 -2.74 2.24 -12.90
CA ALA A 120 -1.87 1.24 -12.31
C ALA A 120 -2.54 0.40 -11.20
N LEU A 121 -3.81 0.65 -10.86
CA LEU A 121 -4.59 -0.18 -9.92
C LEU A 121 -5.80 -0.88 -10.60
N LYS A 122 -5.99 -0.68 -11.90
CA LYS A 122 -7.03 -1.33 -12.71
C LYS A 122 -6.43 -2.60 -13.34
N PHE A 123 -6.73 -3.75 -12.74
CA PHE A 123 -6.32 -5.08 -13.25
C PHE A 123 -7.51 -6.03 -13.31
#